data_AF-A0A2V8MSA9-F1
#
_entry.id   AF-A0A2V8MSA9-F1
#
_cell.length_a   1.000
_cell.length_b   1.000
_cell.length_c   1.000
_cell.angle_alpha   90.00
_cell.angle_beta   90.00
_cell.angle_gamma   90.00
#
_symmetry.space_group_name_H-M   'P 1'
#
loop_
_entity.id
_entity.type
_entity.pdbx_description
1 polymer ?
#
loop_
_entity_poly.entity_id
_entity_poly.type
_entity_poly.pdbx_seq_one_letter_code
_entity_poly.pdbx_strand_id
1 'polypeptide(L)'
;MLLRDRILSEPPAIAGGPTTGNCRPATAGGSDKKYWRSLEELADSPVFEEFVRREFPQAAEEWNDPIERRTFLKVMGASLALAGLSGCVIQPPEKVIPYVKQPEEETPGQGLY
;
A
#
# COMPACT_ATOMS: atom_id res chain seq x y z
N MET A 1 21.18 9.03 0.00
CA MET A 1 20.72 7.88 -0.82
C MET A 1 20.74 6.56 -0.05
N LEU A 2 20.54 6.53 1.29
CA LEU A 2 20.58 5.29 2.10
C LEU A 2 19.53 5.27 3.23
N LEU A 3 18.49 6.10 3.15
CA LEU A 3 17.53 6.28 4.26
C LEU A 3 16.25 5.45 4.11
N ARG A 4 15.78 5.27 2.86
CA ARG A 4 14.77 4.26 2.52
C ARG A 4 15.27 2.86 2.89
N ASP A 5 16.55 2.58 2.64
CA ASP A 5 17.15 1.29 2.96
C ASP A 5 17.21 1.06 4.47
N ARG A 6 17.49 2.10 5.27
CA ARG A 6 17.54 1.98 6.73
C ARG A 6 16.17 1.60 7.32
N ILE A 7 15.12 2.33 6.93
CA ILE A 7 13.73 2.05 7.31
C ILE A 7 13.33 0.62 6.88
N LEU A 8 13.74 0.18 5.69
CA LEU A 8 13.40 -1.15 5.16
C LEU A 8 14.31 -2.30 5.64
N SER A 9 15.40 -2.01 6.34
CA SER A 9 16.42 -3.00 6.74
C SER A 9 16.38 -3.39 8.22
N GLU A 10 15.82 -2.54 9.09
CA GLU A 10 15.74 -2.83 10.52
C GLU A 10 14.47 -3.65 10.85
N PRO A 11 14.61 -4.80 11.55
CA PRO A 11 13.45 -5.57 11.98
C PRO A 11 12.65 -4.73 13.00
N PRO A 12 11.31 -4.70 12.92
CA PRO A 12 10.49 -3.87 13.80
C PRO A 12 10.68 -4.34 15.24
N ALA A 13 11.35 -3.51 16.03
CA ALA A 13 11.48 -3.66 17.47
C ALA A 13 10.10 -3.49 18.12
N ILE A 14 9.33 -4.57 18.13
CA ILE A 14 8.04 -4.64 18.81
C ILE A 14 8.27 -4.90 20.30
N ALA A 15 8.13 -3.84 21.10
CA ALA A 15 7.79 -3.98 22.51
C ALA A 15 6.42 -4.70 22.63
N GLY A 16 6.29 -5.58 23.62
CA GLY A 16 5.33 -6.68 23.65
C GLY A 16 3.83 -6.34 23.74
N GLY A 17 3.01 -7.30 23.32
CA GLY A 17 1.53 -7.32 23.46
C GLY A 17 0.92 -8.58 22.81
N PRO A 18 -0.18 -9.16 23.35
CA PRO A 18 -0.33 -10.61 23.52
C PRO A 18 -0.71 -11.39 22.24
N THR A 19 -0.14 -12.60 22.17
CA THR A 19 -0.43 -13.65 21.19
C THR A 19 -1.83 -14.23 21.36
N THR A 20 -2.71 -14.07 20.37
CA THR A 20 -3.81 -15.01 20.07
C THR A 20 -4.15 -14.94 18.58
N GLY A 21 -4.19 -16.10 17.91
CA GLY A 21 -4.98 -16.32 16.69
C GLY A 21 -4.23 -16.25 15.37
N ASN A 22 -3.85 -17.42 14.85
CA ASN A 22 -3.11 -17.64 13.61
C ASN A 22 -4.03 -17.59 12.37
N CYS A 23 -3.59 -16.90 11.32
CA CYS A 23 -3.79 -17.29 9.92
C CYS A 23 -2.71 -16.60 9.06
N ARG A 24 -1.62 -17.33 8.75
CA ARG A 24 -0.59 -16.89 7.80
C ARG A 24 -0.56 -17.85 6.61
N PRO A 25 -0.66 -17.38 5.35
CA PRO A 25 -0.24 -18.19 4.21
C PRO A 25 1.29 -18.34 4.28
N ALA A 26 1.77 -19.58 4.25
CA ALA A 26 3.19 -19.89 4.36
C ALA A 26 3.93 -19.45 3.10
N THR A 27 4.73 -18.38 3.19
CA THR A 27 5.75 -18.07 2.17
C THR A 27 6.98 -18.91 2.44
N ALA A 28 7.20 -19.90 1.57
CA ALA A 28 8.44 -20.67 1.53
C ALA A 28 9.59 -19.81 1.01
N GLY A 29 10.64 -19.64 1.81
CA GLY A 29 11.92 -19.05 1.38
C GLY A 29 12.37 -17.81 2.16
N GLY A 30 13.11 -18.04 3.25
CA GLY A 30 14.17 -17.16 3.75
C GLY A 30 13.88 -15.67 3.96
N SER A 31 13.26 -15.32 5.09
CA SER A 31 13.84 -14.40 6.09
C SER A 31 12.83 -14.18 7.22
N ASP A 32 13.30 -14.16 8.47
CA ASP A 32 12.51 -13.78 9.65
C ASP A 32 12.30 -12.26 9.70
N LYS A 33 11.91 -11.69 8.56
CA LYS A 33 11.60 -10.26 8.44
C LYS A 33 10.17 -10.07 8.88
N LYS A 34 10.01 -9.48 10.06
CA LYS A 34 8.71 -9.02 10.51
C LYS A 34 8.36 -7.74 9.75
N TYR A 35 7.23 -7.76 9.05
CA TYR A 35 6.70 -6.60 8.34
C TYR A 35 5.70 -5.84 9.21
N TRP A 36 5.57 -4.53 8.99
CA TRP A 36 4.49 -3.74 9.57
C TRP A 36 3.14 -4.19 9.04
N ARG A 37 2.16 -4.27 9.93
CA ARG A 37 0.78 -4.64 9.59
C ARG A 37 -0.04 -3.43 9.15
N SER A 38 0.36 -2.23 9.55
CA SER A 38 -0.29 -0.98 9.15
C SER A 38 0.70 0.20 9.16
N LEU A 39 0.32 1.30 8.50
CA LEU A 39 1.06 2.56 8.55
C LEU A 39 1.06 3.17 9.97
N GLU A 40 0.00 2.92 10.75
CA GLU A 40 -0.08 3.34 12.15
C GLU A 40 1.03 2.68 12.99
N GLU A 41 1.28 1.38 12.77
CA GLU A 41 2.34 0.64 13.47
C GLU A 41 3.75 1.20 13.15
N LEU A 42 3.96 1.69 11.92
CA LEU A 42 5.19 2.39 11.55
C LEU A 42 5.26 3.80 12.17
N ALA A 43 4.14 4.53 12.19
CA ALA A 43 4.05 5.88 12.70
C ALA A 43 4.35 5.96 14.21
N ASP A 44 4.01 4.92 14.97
CA ASP A 44 4.28 4.81 16.41
C ASP A 44 5.70 4.28 16.72
N SER A 45 6.54 4.05 15.70
CA SER A 45 7.91 3.57 15.91
C SER A 45 8.87 4.72 16.27
N PRO A 46 9.83 4.50 17.18
CA PRO A 46 10.77 5.55 17.61
C PRO A 46 11.70 6.01 16.48
N VAL A 47 12.00 5.13 15.52
CA VAL A 47 12.81 5.44 14.33
C VAL A 47 12.09 6.45 13.43
N PHE A 48 10.77 6.33 13.32
CA PHE A 48 9.97 7.26 12.54
C PHE A 48 9.85 8.63 13.24
N GLU A 49 9.70 8.66 14.57
CA GLU A 49 9.66 9.90 15.34
C GLU A 49 10.97 10.71 15.21
N GLU A 50 12.12 10.05 15.35
CA GLU A 50 13.43 10.70 15.16
C GLU A 50 13.59 11.26 13.75
N PHE A 51 13.10 10.53 12.74
CA PHE A 51 13.13 10.97 11.36
C PHE A 51 12.28 12.23 11.14
N VAL A 52 11.04 12.24 11.62
CA VAL A 52 10.14 13.40 11.48
C VAL A 52 10.73 14.61 12.20
N ARG A 53 11.29 14.43 13.41
CA ARG A 53 11.94 15.51 14.17
C ARG A 53 13.16 16.10 13.45
N ARG A 54 13.93 15.28 12.73
CA ARG A 54 15.13 15.75 12.03
C ARG A 54 14.81 16.48 10.73
N GLU A 55 13.88 15.96 9.93
CA GLU A 55 13.60 16.52 8.59
C GLU A 55 12.50 17.60 8.62
N PHE A 56 11.57 17.52 9.58
CA PHE A 56 10.42 18.42 9.69
C PHE A 56 10.24 18.93 11.13
N PRO A 57 11.21 19.71 11.66
CA PRO A 57 11.22 20.11 13.07
C PRO A 57 9.98 20.91 13.50
N GLN A 58 9.36 21.69 12.60
CA GLN A 58 8.14 22.45 12.89
C GLN A 58 6.88 21.58 12.92
N ALA A 59 6.80 20.54 12.08
CA ALA A 59 5.64 19.67 11.99
C ALA A 59 5.72 18.46 12.96
N ALA A 60 6.87 18.24 13.59
CA ALA A 60 7.10 17.11 14.49
C ALA A 60 6.34 17.21 15.81
N GLU A 61 6.09 18.43 16.30
CA GLU A 61 5.33 18.64 17.54
C GLU A 61 3.83 18.40 17.31
N GLU A 62 3.28 18.92 16.21
CA GLU A 62 1.87 18.73 15.79
C GLU A 62 1.57 17.27 15.38
N TRP A 63 2.55 16.54 14.82
CA TRP A 63 2.33 15.16 14.36
C TRP A 63 1.96 14.16 15.47
N ASN A 64 2.36 14.43 16.72
CA ASN A 64 2.04 13.59 17.87
C ASN A 64 0.59 13.76 18.35
N ASP A 65 -0.13 14.80 17.91
CA ASP A 65 -1.55 14.95 18.21
C ASP A 65 -2.40 14.02 17.32
N PRO A 66 -3.16 13.07 17.90
CA PRO A 66 -4.01 12.16 17.14
C PRO A 66 -5.07 12.87 16.27
N ILE A 67 -5.51 14.06 16.68
CA ILE A 67 -6.55 14.83 16.00
C ILE A 67 -5.97 15.52 14.75
N GLU A 68 -4.80 16.12 14.86
CA GLU A 68 -4.14 16.82 13.75
C GLU A 68 -3.68 15.82 12.69
N ARG A 69 -3.05 14.70 13.10
CA ARG A 69 -2.67 13.61 12.19
C ARG A 69 -3.84 13.09 11.37
N ARG A 70 -4.99 12.84 12.01
CA ARG A 70 -6.21 12.39 11.33
C ARG A 70 -6.78 13.45 10.40
N THR A 71 -6.71 14.72 10.79
CA THR A 71 -7.21 15.84 9.98
C THR A 71 -6.36 16.01 8.72
N PHE A 72 -5.04 15.91 8.85
CA PHE A 72 -4.13 15.90 7.70
C PHE A 72 -4.45 14.75 6.73
N LEU A 73 -4.59 13.52 7.23
CA LEU A 73 -4.94 12.36 6.40
C LEU A 73 -6.33 12.50 5.74
N LYS A 74 -7.29 13.11 6.42
CA LYS A 74 -8.61 13.43 5.84
C LYS A 74 -8.51 14.41 4.68
N VAL A 75 -7.74 15.50 4.84
CA VAL A 75 -7.56 16.50 3.78
C VAL A 75 -6.82 15.89 2.59
N MET A 76 -5.72 15.16 2.82
CA MET A 76 -4.98 14.45 1.78
C MET A 76 -5.87 13.43 1.05
N GLY A 77 -6.67 12.65 1.79
CA GLY A 77 -7.62 11.69 1.23
C GLY A 77 -8.71 12.36 0.41
N ALA A 78 -9.26 13.49 0.88
CA ALA A 78 -10.23 14.29 0.15
C ALA A 78 -9.64 14.87 -1.14
N SER A 79 -8.40 15.38 -1.08
CA SER A 79 -7.68 15.87 -2.25
C SER A 79 -7.44 14.76 -3.27
N LEU A 80 -7.05 13.57 -2.85
CA LEU A 80 -6.87 12.43 -3.75
C LEU A 80 -8.20 11.95 -4.35
N ALA A 81 -9.27 11.93 -3.55
CA ALA A 81 -10.63 11.63 -4.01
C ALA A 81 -11.08 12.58 -5.12
N LEU A 82 -10.86 13.89 -4.94
CA LEU A 82 -11.19 14.92 -5.93
C LEU A 82 -10.24 14.91 -7.14
N ALA A 83 -8.95 14.67 -6.93
CA ALA A 83 -7.92 14.77 -7.95
C ALA A 83 -7.85 13.56 -8.89
N GLY A 84 -8.47 12.42 -8.54
CA GLY A 84 -8.54 11.30 -9.47
C GLY A 84 -8.62 9.90 -8.88
N LEU A 85 -8.81 9.70 -7.57
CA LEU A 85 -9.25 8.38 -7.07
C LEU A 85 -10.69 8.07 -7.48
N SER A 86 -11.46 9.04 -7.98
CA SER A 86 -12.68 8.79 -8.76
C SER A 86 -12.37 8.32 -10.20
N GLY A 87 -11.09 8.17 -10.56
CA GLY A 87 -10.57 7.91 -11.90
C GLY A 87 -10.75 6.49 -12.43
N CYS A 88 -11.81 5.79 -12.01
CA CYS A 88 -12.38 4.80 -12.91
C CYS A 88 -13.01 5.57 -14.08
N VAL A 89 -12.20 5.96 -15.06
CA VAL A 89 -12.75 6.33 -16.37
C VAL A 89 -13.49 5.10 -16.84
N ILE A 90 -14.79 5.22 -17.08
CA ILE A 90 -15.55 4.16 -17.76
C ILE A 90 -14.73 3.77 -18.98
N GLN A 91 -14.27 2.52 -19.02
CA GLN A 91 -13.61 2.02 -20.22
C GLN A 91 -14.65 2.18 -21.33
N PRO A 92 -14.39 3.02 -22.35
CA PRO A 92 -15.37 3.28 -23.38
C PRO A 92 -15.78 1.93 -23.99
N PRO A 93 -17.07 1.73 -24.32
CA PRO A 93 -17.51 0.47 -24.90
C PRO A 93 -16.77 0.22 -26.21
N GLU A 94 -15.81 -0.69 -26.19
CA GLU A 94 -15.10 -1.13 -27.38
C GLU A 94 -16.01 -2.07 -28.16
N LYS A 95 -16.27 -1.73 -29.43
CA LYS A 95 -17.07 -2.59 -30.31
C LYS A 95 -16.18 -3.73 -30.83
N VAL A 96 -16.40 -4.93 -30.31
CA VAL A 96 -15.80 -6.16 -30.85
C VAL A 96 -16.56 -6.55 -32.12
N ILE A 97 -15.89 -6.57 -33.28
CA ILE A 97 -16.47 -6.97 -34.56
C ILE A 97 -16.30 -8.49 -34.73
N PRO A 98 -17.37 -9.30 -34.79
CA PRO A 98 -17.26 -10.74 -35.01
C PRO A 98 -17.03 -11.09 -36.48
N TYR A 99 -16.62 -12.33 -36.74
CA TYR A 99 -16.59 -12.90 -38.09
C TYR A 99 -18.00 -12.95 -38.70
N VAL A 100 -18.11 -12.67 -40.01
CA VAL A 100 -19.38 -12.77 -40.76
C VAL A 100 -19.76 -14.24 -41.03
N LYS A 101 -18.76 -15.09 -41.27
CA LYS A 101 -18.86 -16.56 -41.30
C LYS A 101 -17.65 -17.11 -40.55
N GLN A 102 -17.90 -17.82 -39.46
CA GLN A 102 -16.83 -18.42 -38.66
C GLN A 102 -16.36 -19.74 -39.30
N PRO A 103 -15.06 -19.93 -39.53
CA PRO A 103 -14.50 -21.20 -39.99
C PRO A 103 -14.54 -22.27 -38.88
N GLU A 104 -14.66 -23.55 -39.25
CA GLU A 104 -14.86 -24.66 -38.29
C GLU A 104 -13.60 -25.04 -37.50
N GLU A 105 -12.40 -24.75 -38.05
CA GLU A 105 -11.12 -25.07 -37.43
C GLU A 105 -10.66 -24.05 -36.38
N GLU A 106 -11.28 -22.87 -36.28
CA GLU A 106 -10.78 -21.74 -35.49
C GLU A 106 -11.83 -21.26 -34.47
N THR A 107 -11.52 -21.39 -33.18
CA THR A 107 -12.37 -20.87 -32.08
C THR A 107 -11.73 -19.63 -31.45
N PRO A 108 -12.37 -18.45 -31.51
CA PRO A 108 -11.86 -17.23 -30.86
C PRO A 108 -11.57 -17.47 -29.38
N GLY A 109 -10.33 -17.22 -28.96
CA GLY A 109 -9.87 -17.41 -27.58
C GLY A 109 -9.12 -18.72 -27.32
N GLN A 110 -9.01 -19.63 -28.29
CA GLN A 110 -8.12 -20.79 -28.23
C GLN A 110 -6.96 -20.63 -29.22
N GLY A 111 -5.74 -20.97 -28.78
CA GLY A 111 -4.57 -21.08 -29.66
C GLY A 111 -4.65 -22.36 -30.49
N LEU A 112 -4.23 -22.29 -31.75
CA LEU A 112 -4.31 -23.43 -32.68
C LEU A 112 -3.18 -24.46 -32.51
N TYR A 113 -2.17 -24.19 -31.65
CA TYR A 113 -1.02 -25.08 -31.38
C TYR A 113 -0.43 -24.82 -29.99
#